data_AF-A0AAJ4NPV4-F1
#
_entry.id   AF-A0AAJ4NPV4-F1
#
_cell.length_a   1.000
_cell.length_b   1.000
_cell.length_c   1.000
_cell.angle_alpha   90.00
_cell.angle_beta   90.00
_cell.angle_gamma   90.00
#
_symmetry.space_group_name_H-M   'P 1'
#
loop_
_entity.id
_entity.type
_entity.pdbx_description
1 polymer ?
#
loop_
_entity_poly.entity_id
_entity_poly.type
_entity_poly.pdbx_seq_one_letter_code
_entity_poly.pdbx_strand_id
1 'polypeptide(L)'
;MTKQVTQKLVNQKCELLRSQNEEITVNKVRKLIGEGVSIIDLVEKVTLYKNDRKQAIATGDCEQELTINTVAKDELLEAIKSTLKESNIKEDKLSYALRSNIKQYIDKEISKSINKIKQKQVELSNKNDSLEIANLTLDRRYKELLEKYNELKEESYSLKQSYNSKSIKYMEKEASEKMMLAWEDFKGVKEQLSSLGAYAKVAVYDKRGVIVIKFPATDFLTQECRAGVSRYLKAKTVFDYSIQAWVLSGFKDILKTLDFLQRNKFVFSKELETIAYLRRQKS
;
A
#
# COMPACT_ATOMS: atom_id res chain seq x y z
N MET A 1 12.48 37.26 21.76
CA MET A 1 13.84 37.56 22.26
C MET A 1 14.09 36.66 23.46
N THR A 2 15.04 35.73 23.35
CA THR A 2 15.46 34.87 24.46
C THR A 2 16.14 35.71 25.54
N LYS A 3 15.65 35.64 26.78
CA LYS A 3 16.26 36.37 27.89
C LYS A 3 17.55 35.64 28.30
N GLN A 4 18.69 36.35 28.23
CA GLN A 4 19.95 35.89 28.83
C GLN A 4 19.81 35.94 30.36
N VAL A 5 20.37 34.97 31.06
CA VAL A 5 20.21 34.84 32.51
C VAL A 5 21.54 35.04 33.20
N THR A 6 21.60 35.95 34.18
CA THR A 6 22.81 36.20 34.98
C THR A 6 23.26 34.96 35.76
N GLN A 7 24.57 34.73 35.86
CA GLN A 7 25.16 33.61 36.60
C GLN A 7 24.70 33.58 38.07
N LYS A 8 24.51 34.74 38.69
CA LYS A 8 24.05 34.85 40.09
C LYS A 8 22.65 34.24 40.32
N LEU A 9 21.72 34.45 39.39
CA LEU A 9 20.38 33.86 39.47
C LEU A 9 20.44 32.33 39.33
N VAL A 10 21.29 31.83 38.43
CA VAL A 10 21.54 30.39 38.26
C VAL A 10 22.14 29.80 39.54
N ASN A 11 23.12 30.47 40.14
CA ASN A 11 23.75 30.04 41.39
C ASN A 11 22.74 29.96 42.53
N GLN A 12 21.88 30.98 42.70
CA GLN A 12 20.83 30.98 43.72
C GLN A 12 19.84 29.81 43.54
N LYS A 13 19.43 29.52 42.31
CA LYS A 13 18.51 28.39 42.04
C LYS A 13 19.20 27.03 42.21
N CYS A 14 20.47 26.91 41.88
CA CYS A 14 21.25 25.70 42.14
C CYS A 14 21.48 25.48 43.65
N GLU A 15 21.69 26.55 44.43
CA GLU A 15 21.78 26.49 45.90
C GLU A 15 20.45 26.06 46.53
N LEU A 16 19.33 26.57 46.04
CA LEU A 16 18.00 26.15 46.50
C LEU A 16 17.77 24.65 46.24
N LEU A 17 18.05 24.15 45.03
CA LEU A 17 17.92 22.73 44.71
C LEU A 17 18.83 21.86 45.60
N ARG A 18 20.06 22.34 45.87
CA ARG A 18 20.98 21.65 46.76
C ARG A 18 20.51 21.65 48.22
N SER A 19 19.94 22.76 48.71
CA SER A 19 19.39 22.85 50.07
C SER A 19 18.19 21.94 50.29
N GLN A 20 17.49 21.59 49.20
CA GLN A 20 16.36 20.66 49.17
C GLN A 20 16.81 19.20 48.94
N ASN A 21 18.11 18.90 48.93
CA ASN A 21 18.69 17.60 48.57
C ASN A 21 18.23 17.06 47.21
N GLU A 22 17.91 17.95 46.27
CA GLU A 22 17.55 17.57 44.91
C GLU A 22 18.75 17.60 43.96
N GLU A 23 18.76 16.68 42.99
CA GLU A 23 19.76 16.70 41.93
C GLU A 23 19.61 17.96 41.06
N ILE A 24 20.69 18.72 40.93
CA ILE A 24 20.75 19.91 40.07
C ILE A 24 20.72 19.45 38.62
N THR A 25 19.67 19.76 37.88
CA THR A 25 19.59 19.51 36.44
C THR A 25 19.19 20.79 35.71
N VAL A 26 19.68 20.96 34.48
CA VAL A 26 19.38 22.14 33.64
C VAL A 26 17.86 22.34 33.50
N ASN A 27 17.10 21.25 33.36
CA ASN A 27 15.64 21.29 33.27
C ASN A 27 14.97 21.79 34.56
N LYS A 28 15.47 21.40 35.74
CA LYS A 28 14.94 21.91 37.02
C LYS A 28 15.28 23.37 37.23
N VAL A 29 16.51 23.78 36.94
CA VAL A 29 16.92 25.18 37.01
C VAL A 29 16.11 26.02 36.02
N ARG A 30 15.85 25.51 34.82
CA ARG A 30 15.00 26.18 33.81
C ARG A 30 13.58 26.37 34.29
N LYS A 31 12.99 25.35 34.93
CA LYS A 31 11.65 25.47 35.55
C LYS A 31 11.60 26.51 36.67
N LEU A 32 12.67 26.66 37.45
CA LEU A 32 12.76 27.65 38.54
C LEU A 32 12.98 29.10 38.08
N ILE A 33 13.42 29.31 36.84
CA ILE A 33 13.69 30.64 36.27
C ILE A 33 12.59 31.06 35.27
N GLY A 34 12.08 30.12 34.47
CA GLY A 34 11.02 30.31 33.49
C GLY A 34 11.40 29.82 32.08
N GLU A 35 10.41 29.43 31.28
CA GLU A 35 10.62 28.76 29.98
C GLU A 35 11.25 29.66 28.88
N GLY A 36 11.23 30.98 29.07
CA GLY A 36 11.73 31.99 28.11
C GLY A 36 13.25 32.20 28.07
N VAL A 37 14.02 31.35 28.77
CA VAL A 37 15.48 31.41 28.88
C VAL A 37 16.14 30.50 27.83
N SER A 38 17.24 30.96 27.25
CA SER A 38 18.07 30.14 26.33
C SER A 38 18.64 28.91 27.06
N ILE A 39 18.37 27.72 26.53
CA ILE A 39 18.87 26.46 27.10
C ILE A 39 20.39 26.42 27.06
N ILE A 40 21.00 26.92 25.98
CA ILE A 40 22.45 26.89 25.76
C ILE A 40 23.17 27.71 26.85
N ASP A 41 22.69 28.94 27.08
CA ASP A 41 23.18 29.84 28.14
C ASP A 41 23.02 29.21 29.53
N LEU A 42 21.91 28.49 29.76
CA LEU A 42 21.66 27.84 31.03
C LEU A 42 22.55 26.59 31.26
N VAL A 43 22.82 25.82 30.22
CA VAL A 43 23.70 24.63 30.30
C VAL A 43 25.08 25.06 30.76
N GLU A 44 25.68 26.05 30.10
CA GLU A 44 27.03 26.55 30.40
C GLU A 44 27.13 27.01 31.87
N LYS A 45 26.18 27.83 32.31
CA LYS A 45 26.14 28.39 33.66
C LYS A 45 25.85 27.36 34.77
N VAL A 46 25.03 26.36 34.48
CA VAL A 46 24.75 25.24 35.41
C VAL A 46 25.93 24.26 35.46
N THR A 47 26.62 24.02 34.34
CA THR A 47 27.83 23.19 34.32
C THR A 47 28.97 23.84 35.08
N LEU A 48 29.13 25.16 34.96
CA LEU A 48 30.09 25.93 35.76
C LEU A 48 29.84 25.74 37.26
N TYR A 49 28.58 25.87 37.70
CA TYR A 49 28.21 25.67 39.11
C TYR A 49 28.43 24.23 39.61
N LYS A 50 28.19 23.22 38.76
CA LYS A 50 28.43 21.81 39.10
C LYS A 50 29.91 21.48 39.23
N ASN A 51 30.74 22.02 38.34
CA ASN A 51 32.16 21.69 38.24
C ASN A 51 33.01 22.48 39.25
N ASP A 52 32.77 23.79 39.39
CA ASP A 52 33.47 24.64 40.35
C ASP A 52 32.55 25.73 40.93
N ARG A 53 32.03 25.45 42.12
CA ARG A 53 31.14 26.36 42.86
C ARG A 53 31.79 27.71 43.18
N LYS A 54 33.09 27.72 43.51
CA LYS A 54 33.76 28.96 43.95
C LYS A 54 33.95 29.91 42.76
N GLN A 55 34.32 29.36 41.61
CA GLN A 55 34.40 30.14 40.37
C GLN A 55 33.03 30.66 39.96
N ALA A 56 31.98 29.83 40.02
CA ALA A 56 30.63 30.26 39.65
C ALA A 56 30.10 31.43 40.49
N ILE A 57 30.39 31.46 41.79
CA ILE A 57 30.02 32.57 42.68
C ILE A 57 30.80 33.84 42.30
N ALA A 58 32.12 33.73 42.08
CA ALA A 58 32.96 34.86 41.69
C ALA A 58 32.54 35.48 40.35
N THR A 59 32.16 34.67 39.35
CA THR A 59 31.65 35.18 38.06
C THR A 59 30.32 35.90 38.23
N GLY A 60 29.45 35.41 39.12
CA GLY A 60 28.16 36.03 39.42
C GLY A 60 28.28 37.38 40.13
N ASP A 61 29.32 37.59 40.93
CA ASP A 61 29.59 38.87 41.59
C ASP A 61 30.27 39.87 40.65
N CYS A 62 31.16 39.42 39.74
CA CYS A 62 31.75 40.25 38.69
C CYS A 62 30.69 40.78 37.69
N GLU A 63 29.70 39.97 37.32
CA GLU A 63 28.60 40.39 36.44
C GLU A 63 27.76 41.54 37.05
N GLN A 64 27.60 41.58 38.37
CA GLN A 64 26.86 42.65 39.04
C GLN A 64 27.61 43.99 39.03
N GLU A 65 28.92 43.98 39.26
CA GLU A 65 29.74 45.20 39.22
C GLU A 65 29.74 45.85 37.82
N LEU A 66 29.68 45.05 36.76
CA LEU A 66 29.59 45.53 35.37
C LEU A 66 28.24 46.19 35.05
N THR A 67 27.13 45.72 35.64
CA THR A 67 25.80 46.30 35.39
C THR A 67 25.51 47.62 36.10
N ILE A 68 26.20 47.93 37.21
CA ILE A 68 25.94 49.12 38.02
C ILE A 68 26.63 50.38 37.44
N ASN A 69 27.76 50.21 36.74
CA ASN A 69 28.59 51.32 36.27
C ASN A 69 28.24 51.87 34.87
N THR A 70 27.32 51.25 34.13
CA THR A 70 26.87 51.76 32.82
C THR A 70 25.52 52.47 32.95
N VAL A 71 25.52 53.65 33.56
CA VAL A 71 24.42 54.62 33.31
C VAL A 71 24.55 55.01 31.85
N ALA A 72 23.69 54.47 30.99
CA ALA A 72 23.66 54.74 29.56
C ALA A 72 23.57 56.26 29.33
N LYS A 73 24.70 56.89 28.99
CA LYS A 73 24.72 58.28 28.54
C LYS A 73 23.92 58.35 27.25
N ASP A 74 22.98 59.28 27.20
CA ASP A 74 22.18 59.50 26.01
C ASP A 74 23.00 60.30 25.00
N GLU A 75 23.79 59.58 24.20
CA GLU A 75 24.73 60.12 23.20
C GLU A 75 24.05 61.13 22.25
N LEU A 76 22.76 60.91 21.96
CA LEU A 76 21.96 61.80 21.11
C LEU A 76 21.72 63.17 21.76
N LEU A 77 21.49 63.22 23.08
CA LEU A 77 21.37 64.48 23.82
C LEU A 77 22.72 65.21 23.87
N GLU A 78 23.83 64.50 24.07
CA GLU A 78 25.17 65.10 24.09
C GLU A 78 25.57 65.65 22.70
N ALA A 79 25.22 64.96 21.62
CA ALA A 79 25.41 65.42 20.24
C ALA A 79 24.57 66.66 19.91
N ILE A 80 23.31 66.72 20.37
CA ILE A 80 22.43 67.90 20.20
C ILE A 80 22.95 69.09 21.01
N LYS A 81 23.43 68.86 22.23
CA LYS A 81 23.99 69.92 23.07
C LYS A 81 25.30 70.48 22.53
N SER A 82 26.16 69.64 21.96
CA SER A 82 27.43 70.08 21.34
C SER A 82 27.18 70.92 20.09
N THR A 83 26.32 70.47 19.18
CA THR A 83 25.95 71.22 17.96
C THR A 83 25.21 72.54 18.24
N LEU A 84 24.33 72.60 19.24
CA LEU A 84 23.69 73.86 19.66
C LEU A 84 24.68 74.84 20.30
N LYS A 85 25.69 74.34 21.03
CA LYS A 85 26.78 75.15 21.59
C LYS A 85 27.69 75.72 20.50
N GLU A 86 28.01 74.96 19.46
CA GLU A 86 28.75 75.44 18.28
C GLU A 86 28.00 76.57 17.55
N SER A 87 26.68 76.58 17.65
CA SER A 87 25.79 77.59 17.06
C SER A 87 25.45 78.77 17.99
N ASN A 88 26.16 78.91 19.12
CA ASN A 88 25.93 79.94 20.16
C ASN A 88 24.58 79.91 20.91
N ILE A 89 23.83 78.80 20.86
CA ILE A 89 22.54 78.65 21.56
C ILE A 89 22.76 77.88 22.88
N LYS A 90 22.59 78.56 24.02
CA LYS A 90 22.85 78.01 25.37
C LYS A 90 21.60 77.51 26.12
N GLU A 91 20.47 77.32 25.43
CA GLU A 91 19.26 76.82 26.07
C GLU A 91 19.20 75.29 26.12
N ASP A 92 19.49 74.74 27.30
CA ASP A 92 19.35 73.30 27.56
C ASP A 92 17.92 72.79 27.29
N LYS A 93 16.89 73.60 27.56
CA LYS A 93 15.48 73.24 27.30
C LYS A 93 15.21 72.94 25.83
N LEU A 94 15.82 73.71 24.94
CA LEU A 94 15.68 73.54 23.49
C LEU A 94 16.34 72.23 23.02
N SER A 95 17.48 71.87 23.64
CA SER A 95 18.18 70.60 23.41
C SER A 95 17.32 69.39 23.80
N TYR A 96 16.66 69.45 24.97
CA TYR A 96 15.73 68.39 25.41
C TYR A 96 14.49 68.30 24.51
N ALA A 97 13.93 69.43 24.07
CA ALA A 97 12.79 69.46 23.17
C ALA A 97 13.12 68.85 21.79
N LEU A 98 14.27 69.21 21.22
CA LEU A 98 14.78 68.62 19.98
C LEU A 98 15.01 67.11 20.10
N ARG A 99 15.67 66.66 21.18
CA ARG A 99 15.86 65.23 21.47
C ARG A 99 14.53 64.49 21.56
N SER A 100 13.53 65.08 22.23
CA SER A 100 12.18 64.51 22.33
C SER A 100 11.48 64.42 20.97
N ASN A 101 11.53 65.49 20.17
CA ASN A 101 10.90 65.53 18.84
C ASN A 101 11.56 64.56 17.86
N ILE A 102 12.90 64.50 17.85
CA ILE A 102 13.67 63.56 17.02
C ILE A 102 13.36 62.13 17.43
N LYS A 103 13.33 61.84 18.74
CA LYS A 103 12.97 60.51 19.24
C LYS A 103 11.55 60.12 18.85
N GLN A 104 10.57 61.00 19.01
CA GLN A 104 9.19 60.74 18.57
C GLN A 104 9.09 60.49 17.07
N TYR A 105 9.84 61.24 16.25
CA TYR A 105 9.86 61.02 14.80
C TYR A 105 10.48 59.68 14.43
N ILE A 106 11.63 59.34 15.03
CA ILE A 106 12.32 58.05 14.85
C ILE A 106 11.40 56.91 15.29
N ASP A 107 10.81 56.99 16.48
CA ASP A 107 9.90 55.97 17.00
C ASP A 107 8.68 55.78 16.08
N LYS A 108 8.18 56.87 15.50
CA LYS A 108 7.06 56.83 14.55
C LYS A 108 7.43 56.16 13.23
N GLU A 109 8.58 56.49 12.63
CA GLU A 109 9.04 55.84 11.38
C GLU A 109 9.46 54.38 11.59
N ILE A 110 10.09 54.07 12.74
CA ILE A 110 10.38 52.69 13.14
C ILE A 110 9.07 51.92 13.28
N SER A 111 8.07 52.47 13.98
CA SER A 111 6.76 51.81 14.16
C SER A 111 6.06 51.54 12.83
N LYS A 112 6.09 52.52 11.91
CA LYS A 112 5.53 52.39 10.57
C LYS A 112 6.24 51.30 9.76
N SER A 113 7.56 51.25 9.83
CA SER A 113 8.38 50.23 9.15
C SER A 113 8.15 48.84 9.73
N ILE A 114 8.12 48.70 11.06
CA ILE A 114 7.81 47.45 11.76
C ILE A 114 6.43 46.93 11.35
N ASN A 115 5.42 47.80 11.29
CA ASN A 115 4.07 47.39 10.91
C ASN A 115 4.01 46.88 9.45
N LYS A 116 4.70 47.55 8.52
CA LYS A 116 4.82 47.06 7.13
C LYS A 116 5.50 45.70 7.05
N ILE A 117 6.57 45.48 7.81
CA ILE A 117 7.29 44.21 7.83
C ILE A 117 6.40 43.10 8.42
N LYS A 118 5.70 43.38 9.52
CA LYS A 118 4.76 42.43 10.13
C LYS A 118 3.62 42.05 9.18
N GLN A 119 3.07 43.00 8.45
CA GLN A 119 2.04 42.71 7.43
C GLN A 119 2.58 41.79 6.35
N LYS A 120 3.75 42.09 5.77
CA LYS A 120 4.40 41.21 4.79
C LYS A 120 4.72 39.83 5.34
N GLN A 121 5.13 39.74 6.61
CA GLN A 121 5.40 38.47 7.28
C GLN A 121 4.14 37.61 7.36
N VAL A 122 2.99 38.20 7.76
CA VAL A 122 1.71 37.48 7.82
C VAL A 122 1.26 37.04 6.42
N GLU A 123 1.37 37.92 5.41
CA GLU A 123 1.04 37.56 4.02
C GLU A 123 1.88 36.39 3.50
N LEU A 124 3.19 36.40 3.77
CA LEU A 124 4.09 35.31 3.38
C LEU A 124 3.79 34.02 4.14
N SER A 125 3.47 34.11 5.45
CA SER A 125 3.05 32.96 6.24
C SER A 125 1.79 32.32 5.65
N ASN A 126 0.75 33.12 5.38
CA ASN A 126 -0.50 32.62 4.83
C ASN A 126 -0.30 31.98 3.44
N LYS A 127 0.57 32.55 2.60
CA LYS A 127 0.94 31.97 1.30
C LYS A 127 1.68 30.64 1.47
N ASN A 128 2.57 30.55 2.45
CA ASN A 128 3.28 29.32 2.75
C ASN A 128 2.32 28.21 3.22
N ASP A 129 1.41 28.54 4.14
CA ASP A 129 0.39 27.60 4.63
C ASP A 129 -0.52 27.12 3.48
N SER A 130 -0.90 28.04 2.58
CA SER A 130 -1.69 27.71 1.39
C SER A 130 -0.93 26.77 0.44
N LEU A 131 0.38 26.98 0.26
CA LEU A 131 1.24 26.11 -0.54
C LEU A 131 1.41 24.73 0.10
N GLU A 132 1.56 24.67 1.43
CA GLU A 132 1.65 23.41 2.16
C GLU A 132 0.37 22.58 2.00
N ILE A 133 -0.80 23.22 2.14
CA ILE A 133 -2.11 22.57 1.90
C ILE A 133 -2.21 22.07 0.46
N ALA A 134 -1.81 22.87 -0.52
CA ALA A 134 -1.84 22.48 -1.92
C ALA A 134 -0.91 21.28 -2.19
N ASN A 135 0.28 21.27 -1.60
CA ASN A 135 1.25 20.19 -1.74
C ASN A 135 0.73 18.89 -1.12
N LEU A 136 0.19 18.96 0.11
CA LEU A 136 -0.44 17.80 0.77
C LEU A 136 -1.63 17.25 -0.05
N THR A 137 -2.41 18.13 -0.67
CA THR A 137 -3.53 17.73 -1.54
C THR A 137 -3.04 17.05 -2.81
N LEU A 138 -1.97 17.55 -3.43
CA LEU A 138 -1.34 16.93 -4.61
C LEU A 138 -0.76 15.56 -4.29
N ASP A 139 -0.02 15.43 -3.18
CA ASP A 139 0.54 14.15 -2.72
C ASP A 139 -0.55 13.11 -2.50
N ARG A 140 -1.67 13.52 -1.89
CA ARG A 140 -2.82 12.64 -1.72
C ARG A 140 -3.38 12.17 -3.06
N ARG A 141 -3.63 13.09 -4.00
CA ARG A 141 -4.15 12.75 -5.34
C ARG A 141 -3.19 11.84 -6.11
N TYR A 142 -1.88 12.07 -5.97
CA TYR A 142 -0.86 11.23 -6.59
C TYR A 142 -0.93 9.79 -6.06
N LYS A 143 -1.05 9.61 -4.74
CA LYS A 143 -1.22 8.28 -4.13
C LYS A 143 -2.50 7.59 -4.61
N GLU A 144 -3.63 8.29 -4.61
CA GLU A 144 -4.90 7.75 -5.12
C GLU A 144 -4.81 7.33 -6.60
N LEU A 145 -4.09 8.10 -7.43
CA LEU A 145 -3.87 7.75 -8.83
C LEU A 145 -2.98 6.51 -8.98
N LEU A 146 -1.95 6.39 -8.15
CA LEU A 146 -1.02 5.26 -8.17
C LEU A 146 -1.70 3.96 -7.72
N GLU A 147 -2.59 4.03 -6.72
CA GLU A 147 -3.46 2.91 -6.33
C GLU A 147 -4.35 2.46 -7.48
N LYS A 148 -5.11 3.38 -8.11
CA LYS A 148 -5.96 3.07 -9.26
C LYS A 148 -5.19 2.47 -10.45
N TYR A 149 -3.98 2.96 -10.70
CA TYR A 149 -3.12 2.40 -11.74
C TYR A 149 -2.74 0.95 -11.45
N ASN A 150 -2.40 0.63 -10.20
CA ASN A 150 -2.06 -0.72 -9.79
C ASN A 150 -3.28 -1.66 -9.87
N GLU A 151 -4.45 -1.20 -9.43
CA GLU A 151 -5.72 -1.95 -9.57
C GLU A 151 -6.01 -2.28 -11.04
N LEU A 152 -5.96 -1.28 -11.93
CA LEU A 152 -6.17 -1.48 -13.37
C LEU A 152 -5.15 -2.43 -14.00
N LYS A 153 -3.90 -2.40 -13.52
CA LYS A 153 -2.85 -3.30 -13.97
C LYS A 153 -3.17 -4.75 -13.58
N GLU A 154 -3.62 -4.99 -12.35
CA GLU A 154 -4.04 -6.32 -11.88
C GLU A 154 -5.28 -6.82 -12.62
N GLU A 155 -6.28 -5.97 -12.82
CA GLU A 155 -7.47 -6.28 -13.63
C GLU A 155 -7.07 -6.67 -15.05
N SER A 156 -6.16 -5.91 -15.69
CA SER A 156 -5.67 -6.22 -17.03
C SER A 156 -4.97 -7.59 -17.11
N TYR A 157 -4.16 -7.94 -16.11
CA TYR A 157 -3.53 -9.26 -16.03
C TYR A 157 -4.56 -10.37 -15.87
N SER A 158 -5.52 -10.21 -14.96
CA SER A 158 -6.58 -11.21 -14.75
C SER A 158 -7.44 -11.40 -16.00
N LEU A 159 -7.74 -10.31 -16.73
CA LEU A 159 -8.51 -10.36 -17.95
C LEU A 159 -7.76 -11.07 -19.08
N LYS A 160 -6.45 -10.80 -19.25
CA LYS A 160 -5.60 -11.53 -20.21
C LYS A 160 -5.55 -13.02 -19.90
N GLN A 161 -5.41 -13.39 -18.63
CA GLN A 161 -5.38 -14.80 -18.22
C GLN A 161 -6.75 -15.47 -18.49
N SER A 162 -7.85 -14.80 -18.15
CA SER A 162 -9.20 -15.27 -18.41
C SER A 162 -9.45 -15.46 -19.91
N TYR A 163 -9.06 -14.48 -20.73
CA TYR A 163 -9.16 -14.55 -22.20
C TYR A 163 -8.40 -15.75 -22.76
N ASN A 164 -7.13 -15.93 -22.38
CA ASN A 164 -6.31 -17.04 -22.85
C ASN A 164 -6.93 -18.39 -22.46
N SER A 165 -7.39 -18.52 -21.21
CA SER A 165 -8.03 -19.76 -20.74
C SER A 165 -9.33 -20.08 -21.49
N LYS A 166 -10.14 -19.06 -21.79
CA LYS A 166 -11.36 -19.22 -22.61
C LYS A 166 -11.01 -19.60 -24.05
N SER A 167 -10.05 -18.91 -24.65
CA SER A 167 -9.61 -19.19 -26.02
C SER A 167 -9.13 -20.63 -26.18
N ILE A 168 -8.31 -21.14 -25.26
CA ILE A 168 -7.87 -22.54 -25.27
C ILE A 168 -9.07 -23.49 -25.19
N LYS A 169 -10.03 -23.26 -24.28
CA LYS A 169 -11.23 -24.10 -24.19
C LYS A 169 -12.09 -24.07 -25.45
N TYR A 170 -12.21 -22.91 -26.10
CA TYR A 170 -12.93 -22.80 -27.37
C TYR A 170 -12.21 -23.58 -28.48
N MET A 171 -10.89 -23.48 -28.57
CA MET A 171 -10.09 -24.23 -29.55
C MET A 171 -10.18 -25.76 -29.31
N GLU A 172 -10.10 -26.21 -28.06
CA GLU A 172 -10.28 -27.62 -27.69
C GLU A 172 -11.68 -28.11 -28.05
N LYS A 173 -12.72 -27.30 -27.79
CA LYS A 173 -14.09 -27.61 -28.17
C LYS A 173 -14.25 -27.69 -29.68
N GLU A 174 -13.74 -26.73 -30.44
CA GLU A 174 -13.82 -26.71 -31.90
C GLU A 174 -13.05 -27.88 -32.54
N ALA A 175 -11.87 -28.23 -32.00
CA ALA A 175 -11.12 -29.42 -32.41
C ALA A 175 -11.91 -30.69 -32.12
N SER A 176 -12.54 -30.78 -30.94
CA SER A 176 -13.39 -31.93 -30.59
C SER A 176 -14.60 -32.05 -31.51
N GLU A 177 -15.23 -30.93 -31.90
CA GLU A 177 -16.38 -30.91 -32.81
C GLU A 177 -15.99 -31.26 -34.25
N LYS A 178 -14.84 -30.76 -34.74
CA LYS A 178 -14.31 -31.12 -36.08
C LYS A 178 -13.91 -32.58 -36.21
N MET A 179 -13.59 -33.25 -35.10
CA MET A 179 -13.27 -34.68 -35.09
C MET A 179 -14.51 -35.59 -35.12
N MET A 180 -15.72 -35.05 -34.95
CA MET A 180 -16.96 -35.82 -34.93
C MET A 180 -17.46 -36.13 -36.35
N LEU A 181 -18.00 -37.34 -36.53
CA LEU A 181 -18.57 -37.77 -37.81
C LEU A 181 -19.99 -37.21 -38.00
N ALA A 182 -20.36 -36.86 -39.23
CA ALA A 182 -21.76 -36.62 -39.58
C ALA A 182 -22.54 -37.95 -39.52
N TRP A 183 -23.83 -37.90 -39.15
CA TRP A 183 -24.65 -39.11 -38.95
C TRP A 183 -24.74 -40.00 -40.20
N GLU A 184 -24.61 -39.39 -41.38
CA GLU A 184 -24.64 -40.05 -42.68
C GLU A 184 -23.40 -40.93 -42.90
N ASP A 185 -22.23 -40.50 -42.40
CA ASP A 185 -20.92 -41.14 -42.58
C ASP A 185 -20.66 -42.33 -41.63
N PHE A 186 -21.60 -42.63 -40.72
CA PHE A 186 -21.45 -43.71 -39.76
C PHE A 186 -21.39 -45.06 -40.51
N LYS A 187 -20.28 -45.79 -40.33
CA LYS A 187 -20.06 -47.09 -40.97
C LYS A 187 -20.91 -48.19 -40.36
N GLY A 188 -21.03 -49.32 -41.05
CA GLY A 188 -21.71 -50.50 -40.50
C GLY A 188 -20.95 -51.12 -39.32
N VAL A 189 -21.66 -51.80 -38.41
CA VAL A 189 -21.07 -52.45 -37.21
C VAL A 189 -19.91 -53.40 -37.57
N LYS A 190 -20.05 -54.17 -38.65
CA LYS A 190 -18.98 -55.08 -39.13
C LYS A 190 -17.73 -54.31 -39.58
N GLU A 191 -17.90 -53.23 -40.31
CA GLU A 191 -16.79 -52.38 -40.80
C GLU A 191 -16.08 -51.67 -39.66
N GLN A 192 -16.84 -51.16 -38.68
CA GLN A 192 -16.29 -50.56 -37.45
C GLN A 192 -15.44 -51.59 -36.68
N LEU A 193 -15.96 -52.81 -36.47
CA LEU A 193 -15.23 -53.89 -35.78
C LEU A 193 -13.97 -54.33 -36.54
N SER A 194 -14.04 -54.44 -37.87
CA SER A 194 -12.89 -54.78 -38.71
C SER A 194 -11.80 -53.70 -38.64
N SER A 195 -12.18 -52.42 -38.65
CA SER A 195 -11.23 -51.31 -38.54
C SER A 195 -10.47 -51.27 -37.21
N LEU A 196 -11.10 -51.75 -36.14
CA LEU A 196 -10.54 -51.83 -34.80
C LEU A 196 -9.99 -53.23 -34.46
N GLY A 197 -9.88 -54.13 -35.45
CA GLY A 197 -9.53 -55.54 -35.26
C GLY A 197 -8.15 -55.79 -34.63
N ALA A 198 -7.27 -54.78 -34.61
CA ALA A 198 -5.97 -54.83 -33.93
C ALA A 198 -6.08 -54.77 -32.39
N TYR A 199 -7.22 -54.35 -31.85
CA TYR A 199 -7.42 -54.17 -30.42
C TYR A 199 -8.18 -55.35 -29.81
N ALA A 200 -7.73 -55.78 -28.62
CA ALA A 200 -8.32 -56.91 -27.91
C ALA A 200 -9.74 -56.61 -27.39
N LYS A 201 -10.02 -55.37 -26.98
CA LYS A 201 -11.33 -54.93 -26.47
C LYS A 201 -11.82 -53.72 -27.24
N VAL A 202 -12.95 -53.85 -27.89
CA VAL A 202 -13.52 -52.81 -28.76
C VAL A 202 -15.00 -52.61 -28.46
N ALA A 203 -15.45 -51.37 -28.58
CA ALA A 203 -16.86 -51.00 -28.49
C ALA A 203 -17.23 -50.13 -29.69
N VAL A 204 -18.32 -50.49 -30.35
CA VAL A 204 -18.79 -49.87 -31.59
C VAL A 204 -20.26 -49.49 -31.46
N TYR A 205 -20.72 -48.56 -32.30
CA TYR A 205 -22.10 -48.06 -32.26
C TYR A 205 -22.90 -48.52 -33.47
N ASP A 206 -24.08 -49.08 -33.22
CA ASP A 206 -25.08 -49.33 -34.26
C ASP A 206 -26.05 -48.14 -34.36
N LYS A 207 -26.38 -47.73 -35.60
CA LYS A 207 -27.36 -46.68 -35.93
C LYS A 207 -28.73 -46.93 -35.29
N ARG A 208 -29.03 -48.17 -34.90
CA ARG A 208 -30.25 -48.58 -34.19
C ARG A 208 -30.26 -48.20 -32.70
N GLY A 209 -29.24 -47.51 -32.19
CA GLY A 209 -29.19 -47.07 -30.79
C GLY A 209 -28.62 -48.09 -29.82
N VAL A 210 -27.81 -49.01 -30.34
CA VAL A 210 -27.30 -50.19 -29.62
C VAL A 210 -25.77 -50.12 -29.61
N ILE A 211 -25.13 -50.53 -28.51
CA ILE A 211 -23.66 -50.60 -28.42
C ILE A 211 -23.25 -52.05 -28.58
N VAL A 212 -22.30 -52.32 -29.48
CA VAL A 212 -21.75 -53.67 -29.66
C VAL A 212 -20.34 -53.69 -29.11
N ILE A 213 -20.05 -54.65 -28.23
CA ILE A 213 -18.73 -54.83 -27.63
C ILE A 213 -18.14 -56.18 -28.00
N LYS A 214 -16.85 -56.20 -28.29
CA LYS A 214 -16.08 -57.41 -28.57
C LYS A 214 -14.84 -57.41 -27.69
N PHE A 215 -14.60 -58.53 -27.01
CA PHE A 215 -13.52 -58.70 -26.05
C PHE A 215 -13.13 -60.19 -25.96
N PRO A 216 -11.97 -60.54 -25.38
CA PRO A 216 -11.51 -61.93 -25.33
C PRO A 216 -12.42 -62.80 -24.46
N ALA A 217 -12.57 -64.08 -24.80
CA ALA A 217 -13.42 -65.01 -24.03
C ALA A 217 -12.95 -65.25 -22.57
N THR A 218 -11.70 -64.89 -22.27
CA THR A 218 -11.11 -64.95 -20.92
C THR A 218 -11.47 -63.75 -20.04
N ASP A 219 -12.17 -62.76 -20.58
CA ASP A 219 -12.56 -61.56 -19.84
C ASP A 219 -13.64 -61.86 -18.80
N PHE A 220 -13.57 -61.18 -17.64
CA PHE A 220 -14.54 -61.31 -16.55
C PHE A 220 -15.96 -60.93 -17.00
N LEU A 221 -16.09 -60.03 -17.98
CA LEU A 221 -17.37 -59.62 -18.55
C LEU A 221 -18.11 -60.76 -19.28
N THR A 222 -17.43 -61.86 -19.63
CA THR A 222 -18.06 -63.00 -20.32
C THR A 222 -19.15 -63.65 -19.47
N GLN A 223 -18.91 -63.85 -18.17
CA GLN A 223 -19.89 -64.47 -17.27
C GLN A 223 -21.09 -63.54 -17.04
N GLU A 224 -20.82 -62.25 -16.86
CA GLU A 224 -21.85 -61.21 -16.70
C GLU A 224 -22.73 -61.04 -17.94
N CYS A 225 -22.15 -61.06 -19.15
CA CYS A 225 -22.92 -60.91 -20.38
C CYS A 225 -23.77 -62.16 -20.68
N ARG A 226 -23.32 -63.35 -20.26
CA ARG A 226 -24.11 -64.60 -20.37
C ARG A 226 -25.34 -64.61 -19.46
N ALA A 227 -25.33 -63.87 -18.35
CA ALA A 227 -26.49 -63.73 -17.47
C ALA A 227 -27.64 -62.92 -18.09
N GLY A 228 -27.45 -62.32 -19.27
CA GLY A 228 -28.47 -61.61 -20.05
C GLY A 228 -28.77 -60.18 -19.59
N VAL A 229 -28.46 -59.84 -18.33
CA VAL A 229 -28.50 -58.47 -17.80
C VAL A 229 -27.25 -58.22 -16.96
N SER A 230 -26.35 -57.38 -17.43
CA SER A 230 -25.14 -57.04 -16.69
C SER A 230 -25.38 -55.89 -15.71
N ARG A 231 -25.03 -56.08 -14.44
CA ARG A 231 -25.13 -55.04 -13.40
C ARG A 231 -24.09 -53.94 -13.62
N TYR A 232 -22.92 -54.30 -14.11
CA TYR A 232 -21.82 -53.37 -14.37
C TYR A 232 -22.10 -52.50 -15.59
N LEU A 233 -22.53 -53.11 -16.70
CA LEU A 233 -22.86 -52.38 -17.93
C LEU A 233 -24.23 -51.71 -17.87
N LYS A 234 -25.07 -52.05 -16.87
CA LYS A 234 -26.44 -51.52 -16.68
C LYS A 234 -27.30 -51.60 -17.96
N ALA A 235 -27.10 -52.68 -18.70
CA ALA A 235 -27.71 -52.94 -20.01
C ALA A 235 -28.08 -54.42 -20.14
N LYS A 236 -29.04 -54.71 -21.01
CA LYS A 236 -29.34 -56.07 -21.46
C LYS A 236 -28.28 -56.50 -22.46
N THR A 237 -27.74 -57.69 -22.28
CA THR A 237 -26.65 -58.26 -23.08
C THR A 237 -27.16 -59.45 -23.88
N VAL A 238 -26.98 -59.42 -25.20
CA VAL A 238 -27.32 -60.53 -26.11
C VAL A 238 -26.11 -60.84 -26.97
N PHE A 239 -25.74 -62.11 -27.08
CA PHE A 239 -24.65 -62.49 -27.99
C PHE A 239 -25.19 -62.62 -29.42
N ASP A 240 -24.58 -61.89 -30.35
CA ASP A 240 -24.88 -62.01 -31.77
C ASP A 240 -23.83 -62.92 -32.43
N TYR A 241 -24.29 -64.12 -32.82
CA TYR A 241 -23.46 -65.14 -33.45
C TYR A 241 -22.98 -64.76 -34.86
N SER A 242 -23.67 -63.84 -35.55
CA SER A 242 -23.34 -63.43 -36.92
C SER A 242 -22.12 -62.50 -36.99
N ILE A 243 -21.88 -61.73 -35.93
CA ILE A 243 -20.76 -60.80 -35.79
C ILE A 243 -19.78 -61.22 -34.68
N GLN A 244 -20.09 -62.30 -33.96
CA GLN A 244 -19.33 -62.84 -32.83
C GLN A 244 -19.01 -61.76 -31.79
N ALA A 245 -20.03 -60.99 -31.39
CA ALA A 245 -19.90 -59.88 -30.47
C ALA A 245 -21.12 -59.77 -29.54
N TRP A 246 -20.94 -59.08 -28.42
CA TRP A 246 -22.00 -58.84 -27.45
C TRP A 246 -22.73 -57.54 -27.78
N VAL A 247 -24.05 -57.62 -27.84
CA VAL A 247 -24.94 -56.51 -28.15
C VAL A 247 -25.58 -56.00 -26.86
N LEU A 248 -25.38 -54.72 -26.56
CA LEU A 248 -25.88 -54.02 -25.38
C LEU A 248 -27.07 -53.15 -25.74
N SER A 249 -28.21 -53.36 -25.08
CA SER A 249 -29.46 -52.62 -25.30
C SER A 249 -30.19 -52.32 -24.00
N GLY A 250 -31.24 -51.48 -24.05
CA GLY A 250 -32.08 -51.19 -22.88
C GLY A 250 -31.34 -50.49 -21.74
N PHE A 251 -30.44 -49.57 -22.07
CA PHE A 251 -29.63 -48.82 -21.12
C PHE A 251 -30.51 -48.00 -20.16
N LYS A 252 -30.24 -48.11 -18.85
CA LYS A 252 -30.79 -47.15 -17.86
C LYS A 252 -30.08 -45.79 -17.94
N ASP A 253 -28.78 -45.81 -18.20
CA ASP A 253 -27.92 -44.64 -18.34
C ASP A 253 -26.71 -45.01 -19.20
N ILE A 254 -26.75 -44.62 -20.48
CA ILE A 254 -25.72 -44.99 -21.45
C ILE A 254 -24.35 -44.39 -21.12
N LEU A 255 -24.30 -43.22 -20.46
CA LEU A 255 -23.05 -42.53 -20.15
C LEU A 255 -22.26 -43.30 -19.09
N LYS A 256 -22.95 -43.84 -18.07
CA LYS A 256 -22.33 -44.72 -17.08
C LYS A 256 -21.80 -46.02 -17.68
N THR A 257 -22.49 -46.58 -18.68
CA THR A 257 -22.00 -47.74 -19.43
C THR A 257 -20.74 -47.41 -20.21
N LEU A 258 -20.71 -46.25 -20.89
CA LEU A 258 -19.54 -45.79 -21.62
C LEU A 258 -18.36 -45.49 -20.70
N ASP A 259 -18.58 -44.82 -19.57
CA ASP A 259 -17.53 -44.54 -18.58
C ASP A 259 -16.93 -45.85 -18.02
N PHE A 260 -17.77 -46.87 -17.79
CA PHE A 260 -17.30 -48.18 -17.36
C PHE A 260 -16.45 -48.86 -18.44
N LEU A 261 -16.87 -48.83 -19.71
CA LEU A 261 -16.11 -49.42 -20.81
C LEU A 261 -14.75 -48.70 -20.99
N GLN A 262 -14.73 -47.37 -20.87
CA GLN A 262 -13.51 -46.57 -20.95
C GLN A 262 -12.54 -46.91 -19.81
N ARG A 263 -13.03 -47.02 -18.56
CA ARG A 263 -12.22 -47.45 -17.40
C ARG A 263 -11.64 -48.86 -17.58
N ASN A 264 -12.34 -49.73 -18.29
CA ASN A 264 -11.90 -51.10 -18.59
C ASN A 264 -11.10 -51.23 -19.89
N LYS A 265 -10.58 -50.11 -20.41
CA LYS A 265 -9.70 -50.04 -21.59
C LYS A 265 -10.33 -50.58 -22.88
N PHE A 266 -11.64 -50.42 -23.06
CA PHE A 266 -12.26 -50.63 -24.37
C PHE A 266 -11.91 -49.47 -25.31
N VAL A 267 -11.49 -49.79 -26.52
CA VAL A 267 -11.28 -48.81 -27.58
C VAL A 267 -12.61 -48.53 -28.29
N PHE A 268 -12.97 -47.26 -28.42
CA PHE A 268 -14.24 -46.85 -29.05
C PHE A 268 -14.05 -46.59 -30.54
N SER A 269 -15.04 -46.97 -31.34
CA SER A 269 -15.18 -46.46 -32.72
C SER A 269 -15.45 -44.97 -32.69
N LYS A 270 -15.04 -44.25 -33.74
CA LYS A 270 -15.32 -42.82 -33.92
C LYS A 270 -16.83 -42.50 -33.86
N GLU A 271 -17.66 -43.42 -34.32
CA GLU A 271 -19.13 -43.34 -34.27
C GLU A 271 -19.65 -43.37 -32.82
N LEU A 272 -19.13 -44.28 -32.00
CA LEU A 272 -19.47 -44.37 -30.57
C LEU A 272 -18.96 -43.15 -29.79
N GLU A 273 -17.77 -42.64 -30.11
CA GLU A 273 -17.23 -41.40 -29.53
C GLU A 273 -18.12 -40.19 -29.87
N THR A 274 -18.59 -40.12 -31.12
CA THR A 274 -19.52 -39.08 -31.58
C THR A 274 -20.84 -39.10 -30.81
N ILE A 275 -21.41 -40.28 -30.60
CA ILE A 275 -22.66 -40.42 -29.83
C ILE A 275 -22.46 -40.12 -28.34
N ALA A 276 -21.32 -40.53 -27.77
CA ALA A 276 -20.95 -40.21 -26.40
C ALA A 276 -20.87 -38.68 -26.19
N TYR A 277 -20.23 -37.98 -27.13
CA TYR A 277 -20.11 -36.53 -27.13
C TYR A 277 -21.47 -35.82 -27.23
N LEU A 278 -22.29 -36.20 -28.23
CA LEU A 278 -23.63 -35.62 -28.43
C LEU A 278 -24.55 -35.83 -27.23
N ARG A 279 -24.46 -36.99 -26.55
CA ARG A 279 -25.25 -37.25 -25.35
C ARG A 279 -24.73 -36.51 -24.12
N ARG A 280 -23.43 -36.26 -23.99
CA ARG A 280 -22.86 -35.42 -22.93
C ARG A 280 -23.21 -33.94 -23.09
N GLN A 281 -23.39 -33.45 -24.33
CA GLN A 281 -23.86 -32.08 -24.57
C GLN A 281 -25.36 -31.87 -24.27
N LYS A 282 -26.18 -32.92 -24.39
CA LYS A 282 -27.64 -32.86 -24.18
C LYS A 282 -28.09 -33.14 -22.73
N SER A 283 -27.18 -33.61 -21.87
CA SER A 283 -27.42 -33.89 -20.44
C SER A 283 -27.06 -32.69 -19.59
#